data_AF-A0A5E4HTE1-F1
#
_entry.id   AF-A0A5E4HTE1-F1
#
_cell.length_a   1.000
_cell.length_b   1.000
_cell.length_c   1.000
_cell.angle_alpha   90.00
_cell.angle_beta   90.00
_cell.angle_gamma   90.00
#
_symmetry.space_group_name_H-M   'P 1'
#
loop_
_entity.id
_entity.type
_entity.pdbx_description
1 polymer ?
#
loop_
_entity_poly.entity_id
_entity_poly.type
_entity_poly.pdbx_seq_one_letter_code
_entity_poly.pdbx_strand_id
1 'polypeptide(L)'
;MGTLTEKDDIGTDSEFWRGRIVDPTGAFFVTAGQYQPEAAQVLAKTAPPEFIAVIGKPTTYTTKEGNVLTSIRAESLQIVDGATRDRWVAETAKLTMARLEMLYTNMPDSVKARMHYSTNVEKYREVVEMAMETVKAR
;
A
#
# COMPACT_ATOMS: atom_id res chain seq x y z
N MET A 1 3.55 0.48 -3.29
CA MET A 1 4.12 1.68 -3.92
C MET A 1 2.96 2.56 -4.36
N GLY A 2 3.14 3.88 -4.39
CA GLY A 2 2.08 4.77 -4.87
C GLY A 2 2.61 6.17 -5.16
N THR A 3 1.72 7.06 -5.54
CA THR A 3 2.03 8.46 -5.82
C THR A 3 1.77 9.27 -4.55
N LEU A 4 2.79 9.92 -4.00
CA LEU A 4 2.61 10.92 -2.95
C LEU A 4 1.91 12.13 -3.56
N THR A 5 0.69 12.44 -3.11
CA THR A 5 -0.12 13.55 -3.64
C THR A 5 -0.11 14.76 -2.72
N GLU A 6 -0.05 14.54 -1.41
CA GLU A 6 -0.09 15.58 -0.39
C GLU A 6 0.90 15.24 0.73
N LYS A 7 1.48 16.25 1.37
CA LYS A 7 2.28 16.10 2.59
C LYS A 7 2.04 17.27 3.54
N ASP A 8 1.92 16.95 4.83
CA ASP A 8 1.73 17.90 5.91
C ASP A 8 2.73 17.61 7.03
N ASP A 9 3.29 18.66 7.63
CA ASP A 9 3.91 18.57 8.95
C ASP A 9 2.80 18.78 10.00
N ILE A 10 2.57 17.75 10.81
CA ILE A 10 1.56 17.75 11.88
C ILE A 10 2.21 17.67 13.26
N GLY A 11 3.53 17.81 13.34
CA GLY A 11 4.28 17.89 14.58
C GLY A 11 4.13 19.27 15.25
N THR A 12 3.97 19.29 16.57
CA THR A 12 4.05 20.53 17.36
C THR A 12 5.46 20.76 17.88
N ASP A 13 5.98 19.79 18.64
CA ASP A 13 7.27 19.89 19.35
C ASP A 13 8.38 19.02 18.72
N SER A 14 8.01 18.11 17.82
CA SER A 14 8.91 17.16 17.17
C SER A 14 8.47 16.91 15.74
N GLU A 15 9.42 16.67 14.83
CA GLU A 15 9.11 16.35 13.43
C GLU A 15 8.12 15.18 13.32
N PHE A 16 6.96 15.44 12.71
CA PHE A 16 5.95 14.43 12.46
C PHE A 16 5.26 14.70 11.14
N TRP A 17 5.65 13.94 10.13
CA TRP A 17 5.15 14.10 8.77
C TRP A 17 4.03 13.13 8.48
N ARG A 18 3.00 13.63 7.80
CA ARG A 18 1.92 12.83 7.21
C ARG A 18 1.91 13.03 5.71
N GLY A 19 2.00 11.94 4.97
CA GLY A 19 1.82 11.90 3.52
C GLY A 19 0.51 11.23 3.14
N ARG A 20 -0.10 11.68 2.04
CA ARG A 20 -1.20 10.98 1.37
C ARG A 20 -0.65 10.32 0.12
N ILE A 21 -0.78 9.00 0.05
CA ILE A 21 -0.31 8.20 -1.08
C ILE A 21 -1.52 7.59 -1.78
N VAL A 22 -1.55 7.73 -3.10
CA VAL A 22 -2.58 7.16 -3.97
C VAL A 22 -1.98 6.09 -4.85
N ASP A 23 -2.57 4.91 -4.83
CA ASP A 23 -2.30 3.84 -5.77
C ASP A 23 -3.58 3.50 -6.56
N PRO A 24 -3.51 2.62 -7.59
CA PRO A 24 -4.68 2.25 -8.37
C PRO A 24 -5.85 1.69 -7.54
N THR A 25 -5.56 1.11 -6.38
CA THR A 25 -6.52 0.41 -5.53
C THR A 25 -7.16 1.31 -4.47
N GLY A 26 -6.59 2.50 -4.25
CA GLY A 26 -7.14 3.51 -3.35
C GLY A 26 -6.10 4.48 -2.81
N ALA A 27 -6.51 5.28 -1.83
CA ALA A 27 -5.64 6.19 -1.12
C ALA A 27 -5.43 5.73 0.32
N PHE A 28 -4.22 5.90 0.83
CA PHE A 28 -3.89 5.63 2.22
C PHE A 28 -2.93 6.71 2.76
N PHE A 29 -2.90 6.83 4.09
CA PHE A 29 -2.00 7.76 4.76
C PHE A 29 -0.72 7.07 5.19
N VAL A 30 0.39 7.77 5.06
CA VAL A 30 1.67 7.36 5.62
C VAL A 30 2.09 8.37 6.69
N THR A 31 2.60 7.89 7.81
CA THR A 31 3.13 8.75 8.88
C THR A 31 4.56 8.36 9.20
N ALA A 32 5.40 9.37 9.45
CA ALA A 32 6.77 9.19 9.93
C ALA A 32 7.05 10.26 10.99
N GLY A 33 7.43 9.81 12.19
CA GLY A 33 7.75 10.72 13.30
C GLY A 33 9.24 10.74 13.62
N GLN A 34 9.58 11.43 14.72
CA GLN A 34 10.95 11.53 15.25
C GLN A 34 11.69 10.21 15.45
N TYR A 35 10.97 9.10 15.67
CA TYR A 35 11.57 7.77 15.84
C TYR A 35 11.84 7.05 14.51
N GLN A 36 11.45 7.66 13.39
CA GLN A 36 11.70 7.19 12.03
C GLN A 36 12.34 8.32 11.20
N PRO A 37 13.54 8.80 11.60
CA PRO A 37 14.14 10.01 11.04
C PRO A 37 14.43 9.89 9.54
N GLU A 38 14.79 8.71 9.04
CA GLU A 38 15.01 8.49 7.61
C GLU A 38 13.72 8.73 6.81
N ALA A 39 12.63 8.06 7.19
CA ALA A 39 11.33 8.21 6.53
C ALA A 39 10.79 9.65 6.65
N ALA A 40 10.93 10.28 7.83
CA ALA A 40 10.51 11.65 8.05
C ALA A 40 11.25 12.64 7.14
N GLN A 41 12.58 12.50 7.02
CA GLN A 41 13.39 13.35 6.13
C GLN A 41 13.04 13.18 4.66
N VAL A 42 12.77 11.94 4.21
CA VAL A 42 12.34 11.68 2.83
C VAL A 42 10.99 12.36 2.57
N LEU A 43 10.00 12.23 3.45
CA LEU A 43 8.72 12.94 3.30
C LEU A 43 8.91 14.45 3.29
N ALA A 44 9.71 14.99 4.22
CA ALA A 44 9.94 16.42 4.33
C ALA A 44 10.50 17.01 3.02
N LYS A 45 11.48 16.33 2.40
CA LYS A 45 12.21 16.79 1.21
C LYS A 45 11.50 16.48 -0.11
N THR A 46 10.61 15.50 -0.16
CA THR A 46 9.96 15.10 -1.41
C THR A 46 8.84 16.07 -1.77
N ALA A 47 8.86 16.61 -2.99
CA ALA A 47 7.78 17.47 -3.49
C ALA A 47 6.73 16.62 -4.24
N PRO A 48 5.45 16.64 -3.83
CA PRO A 48 4.38 16.01 -4.60
C PRO A 48 4.17 16.68 -5.98
N PRO A 49 3.77 15.94 -7.04
CA PRO A 49 3.57 14.50 -7.08
C PRO A 49 4.88 13.72 -7.32
N GLU A 50 5.10 12.64 -6.56
CA GLU A 50 6.27 11.77 -6.72
C GLU A 50 5.93 10.30 -6.43
N PHE A 51 6.57 9.36 -7.13
CA PHE A 51 6.38 7.93 -6.84
C PHE A 51 7.24 7.50 -5.66
N ILE A 52 6.60 6.87 -4.67
CA ILE A 52 7.25 6.44 -3.44
C ILE A 52 6.96 4.97 -3.14
N ALA A 53 8.02 4.27 -2.75
CA ALA A 53 7.97 2.97 -2.10
C ALA A 53 7.94 3.15 -0.58
N VAL A 54 7.01 2.46 0.08
CA VAL A 54 6.82 2.51 1.53
C VAL A 54 7.01 1.13 2.11
N ILE A 55 7.84 1.05 3.14
CA ILE A 55 7.92 -0.11 4.04
C ILE A 55 7.50 0.37 5.41
N GLY A 56 6.56 -0.33 6.05
CA GLY A 56 6.06 0.11 7.34
C GLY A 56 4.99 -0.79 7.91
N LYS A 57 4.48 -0.38 9.07
CA LYS A 57 3.48 -1.12 9.82
C LYS A 57 2.09 -0.59 9.49
N PRO A 58 1.20 -1.39 8.88
CA PRO A 58 -0.16 -0.97 8.63
C PRO A 58 -0.94 -0.93 9.94
N THR A 59 -1.80 0.07 10.08
CA THR A 59 -2.79 0.21 11.13
C THR A 59 -4.13 0.46 10.46
N THR A 60 -5.14 -0.28 10.86
CA THR A 60 -6.50 -0.12 10.36
C THR A 60 -7.38 0.47 11.44
N TYR A 61 -8.17 1.48 11.08
CA TYR A 61 -9.18 2.08 11.95
C TYR A 61 -10.54 1.99 11.27
N THR A 62 -11.51 1.36 11.93
CA THR A 62 -12.89 1.28 11.44
C THR A 62 -13.69 2.43 12.01
N THR A 63 -14.23 3.28 11.15
CA THR A 63 -15.12 4.38 11.56
C THR A 63 -16.46 3.83 12.06
N LYS A 64 -17.23 4.66 12.77
CA LYS A 64 -18.59 4.29 13.22
C LYS A 64 -19.53 3.92 12.06
N GLU A 65 -19.24 4.42 10.87
CA GLU A 65 -19.98 4.17 9.63
C GLU A 65 -19.56 2.86 8.94
N GLY A 66 -18.56 2.15 9.48
CA GLY A 66 -18.07 0.88 8.94
C GLY A 66 -16.94 1.02 7.90
N ASN A 67 -16.48 2.24 7.62
CA ASN A 67 -15.36 2.47 6.69
C ASN A 67 -14.03 2.09 7.35
N VAL A 68 -13.23 1.26 6.68
CA VAL A 68 -11.89 0.87 7.17
C VAL A 68 -10.86 1.81 6.56
N LEU A 69 -10.30 2.70 7.38
CA LEU A 69 -9.20 3.57 7.02
C LEU A 69 -7.88 2.88 7.32
N THR A 70 -7.00 2.81 6.33
CA THR A 70 -5.66 2.25 6.49
C THR A 70 -4.63 3.37 6.55
N SER A 71 -3.79 3.34 7.58
CA SER A 71 -2.61 4.17 7.70
C SER A 71 -1.37 3.30 7.85
N ILE A 72 -0.23 3.78 7.37
CA ILE A 72 1.04 3.07 7.47
C ILE A 72 2.00 3.93 8.28
N ARG A 73 2.51 3.38 9.38
CA ARG A 73 3.68 3.97 10.04
C ARG A 73 4.91 3.56 9.24
N ALA A 74 5.48 4.49 8.47
CA ALA A 74 6.65 4.22 7.65
C ALA A 74 7.86 3.92 8.51
N GLU A 75 8.54 2.82 8.21
CA GLU A 75 9.86 2.49 8.71
C GLU A 75 10.94 2.93 7.72
N SER A 76 10.66 2.86 6.42
CA SER A 76 11.51 3.39 5.36
C SER A 76 10.68 3.88 4.16
N LEU A 77 11.20 4.90 3.47
CA LEU A 77 10.61 5.51 2.29
C LEU A 77 11.68 5.76 1.24
N GLN A 78 11.36 5.45 -0.01
CA GLN A 78 12.26 5.71 -1.14
C GLN A 78 11.48 6.25 -2.34
N ILE A 79 12.06 7.26 -2.99
CA ILE A 79 11.58 7.74 -4.29
C ILE A 79 11.96 6.70 -5.34
N VAL A 80 11.02 6.36 -6.21
CA VAL A 80 11.20 5.35 -7.27
C VAL A 80 10.79 5.93 -8.62
N ASP A 81 11.36 5.41 -9.70
CA ASP A 81 10.92 5.80 -11.04
C ASP A 81 9.64 5.06 -11.49
N GLY A 82 9.05 5.55 -12.58
CA GLY A 82 7.83 4.95 -13.14
C GLY A 82 8.01 3.49 -13.58
N ALA A 83 9.14 3.15 -14.18
CA ALA A 83 9.41 1.80 -14.67
C ALA A 83 9.51 0.78 -13.52
N THR A 84 10.15 1.17 -12.42
CA THR A 84 10.24 0.40 -11.18
C THR A 84 8.85 0.21 -10.59
N ARG A 85 8.07 1.29 -10.48
CA ARG A 85 6.69 1.22 -10.00
C ARG A 85 5.85 0.25 -10.83
N ASP A 86 5.90 0.34 -12.15
CA ASP A 86 5.10 -0.51 -13.05
C ASP A 86 5.50 -1.99 -12.95
N ARG A 87 6.80 -2.27 -12.83
CA ARG A 87 7.31 -3.62 -12.59
C ARG A 87 6.79 -4.20 -11.28
N TRP A 88 6.83 -3.44 -10.19
CA TRP A 88 6.33 -3.88 -8.89
C TRP A 88 4.82 -4.10 -8.89
N VAL A 89 4.05 -3.26 -9.57
CA VAL A 89 2.60 -3.44 -9.70
C VAL A 89 2.29 -4.72 -10.47
N ALA A 90 2.93 -4.94 -11.64
CA ALA A 90 2.71 -6.13 -12.46
C ALA A 90 3.13 -7.43 -11.74
N GLU A 91 4.27 -7.41 -11.05
CA GLU A 91 4.75 -8.57 -10.29
C GLU A 91 3.83 -8.89 -9.10
N THR A 92 3.38 -7.85 -8.37
CA THR A 92 2.43 -8.01 -7.27
C THR A 92 1.09 -8.58 -7.75
N ALA A 93 0.58 -8.08 -8.88
CA ALA A 93 -0.63 -8.60 -9.51
C ALA A 93 -0.50 -10.08 -9.86
N LYS A 94 0.60 -10.48 -10.53
CA LYS A 94 0.88 -11.87 -10.89
C LYS A 94 0.98 -12.78 -9.66
N LEU A 95 1.74 -12.38 -8.65
CA LEU A 95 1.91 -13.16 -7.42
C LEU A 95 0.60 -13.26 -6.63
N THR A 96 -0.23 -12.22 -6.64
CA THR A 96 -1.54 -12.25 -5.99
C THR A 96 -2.48 -13.23 -6.70
N MET A 97 -2.55 -13.19 -8.04
CA MET A 97 -3.36 -14.15 -8.80
C MET A 97 -2.91 -15.59 -8.55
N ALA A 98 -1.61 -15.86 -8.56
CA ALA A 98 -1.08 -17.19 -8.24
C ALA A 98 -1.50 -17.67 -6.84
N ARG A 99 -1.50 -16.79 -5.82
CA ARG A 99 -1.99 -17.13 -4.48
C ARG A 99 -3.50 -17.42 -4.47
N LEU A 100 -4.30 -16.67 -5.23
CA LEU A 100 -5.73 -16.92 -5.36
C LEU A 100 -6.01 -18.27 -6.04
N GLU A 101 -5.24 -18.62 -7.08
CA GLU A 101 -5.34 -19.94 -7.73
C GLU A 101 -4.96 -21.07 -6.76
N MET A 102 -3.92 -20.88 -5.95
CA MET A 102 -3.52 -21.83 -4.91
C MET A 102 -4.62 -22.09 -3.88
N LEU A 103 -5.51 -21.12 -3.62
CA LEU A 103 -6.66 -21.30 -2.74
C LEU A 103 -7.69 -22.29 -3.27
N TYR A 104 -7.64 -22.73 -4.53
CA TYR A 104 -8.51 -23.79 -5.06
C TYR A 104 -7.89 -25.18 -4.98
N THR A 105 -6.61 -25.28 -4.59
CA THR A 105 -5.91 -26.56 -4.46
C THR A 105 -6.19 -27.23 -3.11
N ASN A 106 -5.85 -28.52 -3.00
CA ASN A 106 -5.94 -29.29 -1.76
C ASN A 106 -4.61 -29.33 -0.98
N MET A 107 -3.76 -28.31 -1.14
CA MET A 107 -2.59 -28.16 -0.28
C MET A 107 -3.03 -27.94 1.19
N PRO A 108 -2.30 -28.47 2.18
CA PRO A 108 -2.67 -28.36 3.58
C PRO A 108 -2.96 -26.92 4.03
N ASP A 109 -2.16 -25.96 3.58
CA ASP A 109 -2.32 -24.55 3.92
C ASP A 109 -3.53 -23.92 3.22
N SER A 110 -3.83 -24.29 1.99
CA SER A 110 -5.02 -23.82 1.27
C SER A 110 -6.31 -24.31 1.92
N VAL A 111 -6.34 -25.57 2.37
CA VAL A 111 -7.49 -26.11 3.12
C VAL A 111 -7.69 -25.35 4.43
N LYS A 112 -6.62 -25.15 5.21
CA LYS A 112 -6.67 -24.36 6.46
C LYS A 112 -7.11 -22.92 6.20
N ALA A 113 -6.59 -22.30 5.14
CA ALA A 113 -6.96 -20.93 4.80
C ALA A 113 -8.46 -20.81 4.50
N ARG A 114 -9.04 -21.74 3.73
CA ARG A 114 -10.49 -21.77 3.47
C ARG A 114 -11.32 -22.04 4.71
N MET A 115 -10.80 -22.80 5.68
CA MET A 115 -11.51 -23.09 6.93
C MET A 115 -11.52 -21.90 7.89
N HIS A 116 -10.43 -21.13 7.95
CA HIS A 116 -10.27 -20.06 8.93
C HIS A 116 -10.54 -18.65 8.39
N TYR A 117 -10.46 -18.44 7.07
CA TYR A 117 -10.64 -17.13 6.45
C TYR A 117 -11.79 -17.13 5.46
N SER A 118 -12.70 -16.17 5.62
CA SER A 118 -13.79 -15.89 4.67
C SER A 118 -13.31 -14.99 3.52
N THR A 119 -12.25 -15.41 2.83
CA THR A 119 -11.61 -14.62 1.77
C THR A 119 -12.56 -14.45 0.58
N ASN A 120 -12.91 -13.21 0.25
CA ASN A 120 -13.65 -12.89 -0.98
C ASN A 120 -12.68 -12.86 -2.17
N VAL A 121 -12.58 -13.99 -2.89
CA VAL A 121 -11.65 -14.15 -4.02
C VAL A 121 -11.98 -13.19 -5.16
N GLU A 122 -13.25 -13.00 -5.48
CA GLU A 122 -13.67 -12.13 -6.60
C GLU A 122 -13.25 -10.67 -6.35
N LYS A 123 -13.39 -10.17 -5.12
CA LYS A 123 -12.91 -8.84 -4.76
C LYS A 123 -11.40 -8.68 -5.01
N TYR A 124 -10.59 -9.69 -4.71
CA TYR A 124 -9.15 -9.62 -4.98
C TYR A 124 -8.83 -9.70 -6.47
N ARG A 125 -9.64 -10.41 -7.27
CA ARG A 125 -9.50 -10.43 -8.73
C ARG A 125 -9.77 -9.05 -9.33
N GLU A 126 -10.86 -8.40 -8.93
CA GLU A 126 -11.20 -7.03 -9.37
C GLU A 126 -10.05 -6.05 -9.06
N VAL A 127 -9.46 -6.13 -7.86
CA VAL A 127 -8.33 -5.29 -7.46
C VAL A 127 -7.08 -5.56 -8.32
N VAL A 128 -6.81 -6.83 -8.65
CA VAL A 128 -5.69 -7.21 -9.53
C VAL A 128 -5.89 -6.69 -10.95
N GLU A 129 -7.11 -6.78 -11.48
CA GLU A 129 -7.46 -6.26 -12.80
C GLU A 129 -7.28 -4.74 -12.86
N MET A 130 -7.83 -4.02 -11.87
CA MET A 130 -7.67 -2.57 -11.71
C MET A 130 -6.19 -2.17 -11.67
N ALA A 131 -5.36 -2.89 -10.92
CA ALA A 131 -3.92 -2.62 -10.88
C ALA A 131 -3.25 -2.86 -12.25
N MET A 132 -3.60 -3.95 -12.95
CA MET A 132 -3.04 -4.29 -14.26
C MET A 132 -3.45 -3.33 -15.37
N GLU A 133 -4.65 -2.76 -15.32
CA GLU A 133 -5.07 -1.72 -16.28
C GLU A 133 -4.15 -0.50 -16.22
N THR A 134 -3.70 -0.10 -15.02
CA THR A 134 -2.82 1.07 -14.89
C THR A 134 -1.42 0.88 -15.48
N VAL A 135 -0.96 -0.36 -15.59
CA VAL A 135 0.31 -0.71 -16.25
C VAL A 135 0.14 -0.79 -17.77
N LYS A 136 -1.04 -1.22 -18.26
CA LYS A 136 -1.33 -1.33 -19.70
C LYS A 136 -1.70 0.01 -20.36
N ALA A 137 -2.23 0.95 -19.60
CA ALA A 137 -2.70 2.25 -20.09
C ALA A 137 -1.58 3.28 -20.36
N ARG A 138 -0.31 2.86 -20.35
CA ARG A 138 0.89 3.68 -20.61
C ARG A 138 1.76 3.04 -21.68
#